data_AF-A0A0K0D4J9-F1
#
_entry.id   AF-A0A0K0D4J9-F1
#
_cell.length_a   1.000
_cell.length_b   1.000
_cell.length_c   1.000
_cell.angle_alpha   90.00
_cell.angle_beta   90.00
_cell.angle_gamma   90.00
#
_symmetry.space_group_name_H-M   'P 1'
#
loop_
_entity.id
_entity.type
_entity.pdbx_description
1 polymer ?
#
loop_
_entity_poly.entity_id
_entity_poly.type
_entity_poly.pdbx_seq_one_letter_code
_entity_poly.pdbx_strand_id
1 'polypeptide(L)' 'MQMSVHCRDVVLFWSTVGQAQFPSLASLARRILSVPALAPKTIFDERHASVQPEQLHTFLMLRSMFDTEREE' A
#
# COMPACT_ATOMS: atom_id res chain seq x y z
N MET A 1 6.95 -5.52 2.15
CA MET A 1 7.18 -4.07 1.86
C MET A 1 6.75 -3.28 3.07
N GLN A 2 7.71 -2.96 3.94
CA GLN A 2 7.47 -2.42 5.28
C GLN A 2 6.81 -1.04 5.19
N MET A 3 5.51 -0.95 5.48
CA MET A 3 4.81 0.33 5.57
C MET A 3 5.49 1.16 6.66
N SER A 4 6.03 2.30 6.25
CA SER A 4 6.80 3.20 7.08
C SER A 4 6.07 3.52 8.39
N VAL A 5 6.79 3.36 9.50
CA VAL A 5 6.30 3.48 10.89
C VAL A 5 5.56 4.80 11.16
N HIS A 6 5.81 5.86 10.37
CA HIS A 6 5.13 7.15 10.45
C HIS A 6 3.68 7.17 9.95
N CYS A 7 3.29 6.27 9.03
CA CYS A 7 1.95 6.33 8.45
C CYS A 7 0.86 5.89 9.44
N ARG A 8 1.23 4.98 10.37
CA ARG A 8 0.34 4.56 11.48
C ARG A 8 -0.03 5.74 12.37
N ASP A 9 0.91 6.63 12.66
CA ASP A 9 0.67 7.79 13.53
C ASP A 9 -0.32 8.77 12.93
N VAL A 10 -0.28 8.99 11.61
CA VAL A 10 -1.18 9.94 10.94
C VAL A 10 -2.62 9.41 10.92
N VAL A 11 -2.82 8.12 10.62
CA VAL A 11 -4.17 7.52 10.62
C VAL A 11 -4.75 7.47 12.04
N LEU A 12 -3.91 7.15 13.03
CA LEU A 12 -4.32 7.13 14.44
C LEU A 12 -4.72 8.53 14.93
N PHE A 13 -3.94 9.56 14.57
CA PHE A 13 -4.24 10.95 14.90
C PHE A 13 -5.61 11.37 14.35
N TRP A 14 -5.88 11.15 13.07
CA TRP A 14 -7.16 11.51 12.45
C TRP A 14 -8.33 10.66 12.94
N SER A 15 -8.07 9.51 13.56
CA SER A 15 -9.10 8.68 14.19
C SER A 15 -9.40 9.06 15.63
N THR A 16 -8.52 9.84 16.27
CA THR A 16 -8.62 10.21 17.70
C THR A 16 -8.73 11.73 17.87
N VAL A 17 -7.60 12.41 18.07
CA VAL A 17 -7.51 13.86 18.32
C VAL A 17 -8.16 14.65 17.19
N GLY A 18 -7.86 14.28 15.94
CA GLY A 18 -8.43 14.93 14.76
C GLY A 18 -9.95 14.78 14.67
N GLN A 19 -10.50 13.62 15.05
CA GLN A 19 -11.95 13.39 15.03
C GLN A 19 -12.67 14.22 16.10
N ALA A 20 -12.08 14.35 17.29
CA ALA A 20 -12.67 15.11 18.39
C ALA A 20 -12.68 16.62 18.13
N GLN A 21 -11.66 17.15 17.46
CA GLN A 21 -11.51 18.58 17.20
C GLN A 21 -12.05 19.02 15.83
N PHE A 22 -11.93 18.18 14.80
CA PHE A 22 -12.25 18.52 13.40
C PHE A 22 -12.99 17.37 12.67
N PRO A 23 -14.26 17.07 12.99
CA PRO A 23 -14.95 15.87 12.50
C PRO A 23 -15.01 15.75 10.96
N SER A 24 -15.32 16.85 10.27
CA SER A 24 -15.42 16.86 8.80
C SER A 24 -14.05 16.69 8.13
N LEU A 25 -13.01 17.32 8.68
CA LEU A 25 -11.65 17.22 8.17
C LEU A 25 -11.06 15.83 8.43
N ALA A 26 -11.30 15.26 9.60
CA ALA A 26 -10.89 13.91 9.96
C ALA A 26 -11.52 12.85 9.04
N SER A 27 -12.81 13.01 8.70
CA SER A 27 -13.49 12.16 7.71
C SER A 27 -12.80 12.23 6.35
N LEU A 28 -12.50 13.44 5.86
CA LEU A 28 -11.81 13.64 4.58
C LEU A 28 -10.38 13.07 4.61
N ALA A 29 -9.62 13.35 5.67
CA ALA A 29 -8.25 12.91 5.82
C ALA A 29 -8.15 11.37 5.83
N ARG A 30 -9.00 10.68 6.59
CA ARG A 30 -9.04 9.21 6.59
C ARG A 30 -9.39 8.66 5.21
N ARG A 31 -10.34 9.29 4.51
CA ARG A 31 -10.74 8.86 3.16
C ARG A 31 -9.58 9.00 2.16
N ILE A 32 -8.84 10.11 2.21
CA ILE A 32 -7.70 10.36 1.32
C ILE A 32 -6.51 9.45 1.67
N LEU A 33 -6.15 9.37 2.95
CA LEU A 33 -4.98 8.63 3.41
C LEU A 33 -5.15 7.11 3.35
N SER A 34 -6.40 6.63 3.28
CA SER A 34 -6.69 5.21 3.01
C SER A 34 -6.40 4.79 1.57
N VAL A 35 -6.23 5.74 0.65
CA VAL A 35 -5.86 5.45 -0.73
C VAL A 35 -4.37 5.13 -0.76
N PRO A 36 -3.96 3.93 -1.19
CA PRO A 36 -2.55 3.63 -1.40
C PRO A 36 -1.95 4.66 -2.37
N ALA A 37 -0.79 5.21 -2.04
CA ALA A 37 -0.08 6.10 -2.95
C ALA A 37 0.02 5.41 -4.32
N LEU A 38 -0.30 6.13 -5.39
CA LEU A 38 -0.24 5.61 -6.76
C LEU A 38 1.10 4.90 -6.93
N ALA A 39 1.05 3.58 -7.05
CA ALA A 39 2.26 2.80 -7.28
C ALA A 39 2.86 3.30 -8.60
N PRO A 40 4.19 3.47 -8.68
CA PRO A 40 4.83 3.72 -9.96
C PRO A 40 4.34 2.63 -10.92
N LYS A 41 3.76 3.04 -12.06
CA LYS A 41 3.31 2.09 -13.08
C LYS A 41 4.51 1.22 -13.44
N THR A 42 4.46 -0.06 -13.08
CA THR A 42 5.46 -1.03 -13.51
C THR A 42 5.30 -1.19 -15.01
N ILE A 43 6.10 -0.47 -15.78
CA ILE A 43 6.14 -0.65 -17.22
C ILE A 43 6.84 -1.99 -17.45
N PHE A 44 6.07 -2.97 -17.92
CA PHE A 44 6.59 -4.27 -18.30
C PHE A 44 7.17 -4.15 -19.71
N ASP A 45 8.49 -4.21 -19.83
CA ASP A 45 9.17 -4.27 -21.12
C ASP A 45 9.42 -5.73 -21.48
N GLU A 46 8.66 -6.25 -22.44
CA GLU A 46 8.76 -7.63 -22.93
C GLU A 46 10.17 -7.98 -23.43
N ARG A 47 10.98 -7.00 -23.83
CA ARG A 47 12.36 -7.24 -24.28
C ARG A 47 13.32 -7.57 -23.14
N HIS A 48 12.96 -7.17 -21.93
CA HIS A 48 13.75 -7.37 -20.71
C HIS A 48 13.13 -8.43 -19.78
N ALA A 49 11.89 -8.82 -20.01
CA ALA A 49 11.20 -9.84 -19.23
C ALA A 49 11.46 -11.24 -19.79
N SER A 50 12.03 -12.13 -18.99
CA SER A 50 12.20 -13.55 -19.33
C SER A 50 10.90 -14.38 -19.23
N VAL A 51 9.79 -13.73 -18.93
CA VAL A 51 8.50 -14.36 -18.63
C VAL A 51 7.40 -13.67 -19.40
N GLN A 52 6.43 -14.46 -19.87
CA GLN A 52 5.25 -13.94 -20.54
C GLN A 52 4.32 -13.23 -19.53
N PRO A 53 3.58 -12.18 -19.93
CA PRO A 53 2.68 -11.43 -19.05
C PRO A 53 1.68 -12.31 -18.27
N GLU A 54 1.24 -13.43 -18.85
CA GLU A 54 0.29 -14.37 -18.24
C GLU A 54 0.89 -15.11 -17.04
N GLN A 55 2.21 -15.28 -17.01
CA GLN A 55 2.93 -15.96 -15.93
C GLN A 55 3.34 -15.00 -14.81
N LEU A 56 3.38 -13.69 -15.09
CA LEU A 56 3.79 -12.65 -14.15
C LEU A 56 2.93 -12.67 -12.88
N HIS A 57 1.62 -12.86 -13.02
CA HIS A 57 0.68 -12.92 -11.89
C HIS A 57 1.04 -14.06 -10.92
N THR A 58 1.41 -15.23 -11.44
CA THR A 58 1.84 -16.38 -10.63
C THR A 58 3.10 -16.08 -9.83
N PHE A 59 4.11 -15.45 -10.44
CA PHE A 59 5.35 -15.06 -9.74
C PHE A 59 5.11 -13.97 -8.71
N LEU A 60 4.25 -12.99 -8.99
CA LEU A 60 3.87 -11.96 -8.02
C LEU A 60 3.12 -12.54 -6.81
N MET A 61 2.22 -13.51 -7.03
CA MET A 61 1.54 -14.23 -5.95
C MET A 61 2.53 -15.02 -5.08
N LEU A 62 3.43 -15.78 -5.69
CA LEU A 62 4.47 -16.52 -4.95
C LEU A 62 5.31 -15.58 -4.10
N ARG A 63 5.78 -14.46 -4.67
CA ARG A 63 6.52 -13.45 -3.92
C ARG A 63 5.73 -12.89 -2.74
N SER A 64 4.45 -12.59 -2.93
CA SER A 64 3.59 -12.08 -1.85
C SER A 64 3.44 -13.08 -0.70
N MET A 65 3.31 -14.38 -1.02
CA MET A 65 3.26 -15.43 0.01
C MET A 65 4.57 -15.49 0.80
N PHE A 66 5.72 -15.47 0.11
CA PHE A 66 7.04 -15.45 0.76
C PHE A 66 7.30 -14.19 1.60
N ASP A 67 6.84 -13.03 1.17
CA ASP A 67 6.98 -11.78 1.94
C ASP A 67 6.12 -11.81 3.22
N THR A 68 4.99 -12.54 3.22
CA THR A 68 4.09 -12.66 4.37
C THR A 68 4.67 -13.59 5.44
N GLU A 69 5.33 -14.69 5.04
CA GLU A 69 5.95 -15.63 5.99
C GLU A 69 7.24 -15.12 6.65
N ARG A 70 7.82 -14.03 6.15
CA ARG A 70 9.02 -13.42 6.72
C ARG A 70 8.74 -12.43 7.86
N GLU A 71 7.47 -12.07 8.06
CA GLU A 71 7.01 -11.17 9.14
C GLU A 71 6.40 -11.94 10.33
N GLU A 72 6.35 -13.29 10.28
CA GLU A 72 6.12 -14.19 11.43
C GLU A 72 7.45 -14.69 12.02
#